data_AF-A0A7T5R9Q9-F1
#
_entry.id   AF-A0A7T5R9Q9-F1
#
_cell.length_a   1.000
_cell.length_b   1.000
_cell.length_c   1.000
_cell.angle_alpha   90.00
_cell.angle_beta   90.00
_cell.angle_gamma   90.00
#
_symmetry.space_group_name_H-M   'P 1'
#
loop_
_entity.id
_entity.type
_entity.pdbx_description
1 polymer ?
#
loop_
_entity_poly.entity_id
_entity_poly.type
_entity_poly.pdbx_seq_one_letter_code
_entity_poly.pdbx_strand_id
1 'polypeptide(L)'
;MAILDPAKALIELKEKTMNDIERATATTWGGRALASFKLVAEQASLMEKFRHFYEAENYRQEALEHASMTEDRGALLVQIHDEIEEERQKALKLLKGE
;
A
#
# COMPACT_ATOMS: atom_id res chain seq x y z
N MET A 1 -8.78 -24.26 -12.77
CA MET A 1 -7.92 -24.04 -11.59
C MET A 1 -8.74 -23.26 -10.58
N ALA A 2 -8.82 -23.69 -9.32
CA ALA A 2 -9.54 -22.92 -8.31
C ALA A 2 -8.76 -21.64 -7.97
N ILE A 3 -9.47 -20.52 -7.77
CA ILE A 3 -8.85 -19.23 -7.40
C ILE A 3 -8.39 -19.25 -5.93
N LEU A 4 -9.09 -20.01 -5.08
CA LEU A 4 -8.76 -20.18 -3.67
C LEU A 4 -7.89 -21.42 -3.45
N ASP A 5 -6.85 -21.28 -2.63
CA ASP A 5 -5.93 -22.37 -2.25
C ASP A 5 -5.85 -22.50 -0.72
N PRO A 6 -6.70 -23.34 -0.11
CA PRO A 6 -6.68 -23.55 1.34
C PRO A 6 -5.43 -24.28 1.83
N ALA A 7 -4.74 -25.03 0.98
CA ALA A 7 -3.50 -25.72 1.38
C ALA A 7 -2.39 -24.70 1.62
N LYS A 8 -2.26 -23.70 0.73
CA LYS A 8 -1.34 -22.58 0.93
C LYS A 8 -1.68 -21.77 2.19
N ALA A 9 -2.95 -21.45 2.40
CA ALA A 9 -3.39 -20.70 3.59
C ALA A 9 -3.08 -21.46 4.90
N LEU A 10 -3.30 -22.77 4.92
CA LEU A 10 -2.97 -23.61 6.08
C LEU A 10 -1.47 -23.64 6.39
N ILE A 11 -0.61 -23.59 5.38
CA ILE A 11 0.85 -23.50 5.58
C ILE A 11 1.20 -22.15 6.20
N GLU A 12 0.68 -21.05 5.64
CA GLU A 12 0.95 -19.70 6.15
C GLU A 12 0.52 -19.52 7.61
N LEU A 13 -0.68 -19.99 7.97
CA LEU A 13 -1.19 -19.92 9.34
C LEU A 13 -0.41 -20.80 10.34
N LYS A 14 0.34 -21.80 9.87
CA LYS A 14 1.21 -22.63 10.72
C LYS A 14 2.61 -22.03 10.90
N GLU A 15 3.08 -21.30 9.90
CA GLU A 15 4.46 -20.80 9.84
C GLU A 15 4.60 -19.35 10.30
N LYS A 16 3.53 -18.55 10.23
CA LYS A 16 3.55 -17.12 10.56
C LYS A 16 2.54 -16.80 11.65
N THR A 17 2.87 -15.82 12.49
CA THR A 17 1.89 -15.21 13.37
C THR A 17 0.96 -14.28 12.58
N MET A 18 -0.22 -13.97 13.13
CA MET A 18 -1.08 -12.94 12.54
C MET A 18 -0.35 -11.61 12.42
N ASN A 19 0.40 -11.21 13.44
CA ASN A 19 1.22 -10.00 13.40
C ASN A 19 2.20 -10.00 12.22
N ASP A 20 2.89 -11.12 11.93
CA ASP A 20 3.80 -11.20 10.78
C ASP A 20 3.06 -11.10 9.43
N ILE A 21 1.87 -11.71 9.34
CA ILE A 21 1.00 -11.64 8.16
C ILE A 21 0.56 -10.20 7.92
N GLU A 22 0.08 -9.51 8.97
CA GLU A 22 -0.36 -8.12 8.88
C GLU A 22 0.78 -7.18 8.50
N ARG A 23 1.97 -7.33 9.11
CA ARG A 23 3.16 -6.55 8.75
C ARG A 23 3.57 -6.75 7.29
N ALA A 24 3.59 -7.99 6.81
CA ALA A 24 3.93 -8.31 5.43
C ALA A 24 2.90 -7.74 4.44
N THR A 25 1.63 -7.79 4.81
CA THR A 25 0.52 -7.29 3.98
C THR A 25 0.53 -5.77 3.92
N ALA A 26 0.71 -5.09 5.05
CA ALA A 26 0.90 -3.65 5.14
C ALA A 26 2.06 -3.17 4.27
N THR A 27 3.22 -3.84 4.36
CA THR A 27 4.40 -3.52 3.55
C THR A 27 4.14 -3.72 2.06
N THR A 28 3.44 -4.78 1.69
CA THR A 28 3.11 -5.08 0.29
C THR A 28 2.20 -4.01 -0.31
N TRP A 29 1.14 -3.62 0.41
CA TRP A 29 0.25 -2.56 -0.04
C TRP A 29 0.93 -1.19 -0.02
N GLY A 30 1.75 -0.90 0.98
CA GLY A 30 2.52 0.36 1.04
C GLY A 30 3.49 0.51 -0.12
N GLY A 31 4.17 -0.58 -0.50
CA GLY A 31 5.01 -0.61 -1.70
C GLY A 31 4.23 -0.36 -2.99
N ARG A 32 3.01 -0.92 -3.12
CA ARG A 32 2.12 -0.64 -4.26
C ARG A 32 1.67 0.82 -4.28
N ALA A 33 1.34 1.39 -3.13
CA ALA A 33 0.96 2.80 -3.01
C ALA A 33 2.10 3.72 -3.48
N LEU A 34 3.31 3.51 -2.96
CA LEU A 34 4.51 4.24 -3.37
C LEU A 34 4.78 4.15 -4.87
N ALA A 35 4.75 2.94 -5.42
CA ALA A 35 4.95 2.72 -6.85
C ALA A 35 3.89 3.45 -7.68
N SER A 36 2.62 3.38 -7.28
CA SER A 36 1.52 4.01 -8.01
C SER A 36 1.57 5.54 -7.92
N PHE A 37 1.98 6.13 -6.79
CA PHE A 37 2.24 7.57 -6.72
C PHE A 37 3.37 8.00 -7.66
N LYS A 38 4.46 7.23 -7.74
CA LYS A 38 5.56 7.51 -8.68
C LYS A 38 5.12 7.45 -10.14
N LEU A 39 4.26 6.50 -10.49
CA LEU A 39 3.71 6.39 -11.84
C LEU A 39 2.94 7.64 -12.29
N VAL A 40 2.38 8.44 -11.36
CA VAL A 40 1.74 9.73 -11.68
C VAL A 40 2.71 10.68 -12.38
N ALA A 41 4.00 10.69 -12.01
CA ALA A 41 5.01 11.53 -12.65
C ALA A 41 5.40 11.06 -14.06
N GLU A 42 5.18 9.78 -14.36
CA GLU A 42 5.52 9.18 -15.65
C GLU A 42 4.42 9.35 -16.70
N GLN A 43 3.20 9.73 -16.28
CA GLN A 43 2.07 9.88 -17.20
C GLN A 43 1.96 11.27 -17.80
N ALA A 44 1.73 11.33 -19.11
CA ALA A 44 1.46 12.58 -19.81
C ALA A 44 -0.01 13.04 -19.67
N SER A 45 -0.96 12.09 -19.67
CA SER A 45 -2.39 12.43 -19.64
C SER A 45 -2.88 12.65 -18.21
N LEU A 46 -3.72 13.68 -18.01
CA LEU A 46 -4.33 13.94 -16.70
C LEU A 46 -5.20 12.76 -16.23
N MET A 47 -5.85 12.07 -17.17
CA MET A 47 -6.68 10.90 -16.87
C MET A 47 -5.85 9.75 -16.29
N GLU A 48 -4.71 9.42 -16.90
CA GLU A 48 -3.83 8.35 -16.39
C GLU A 48 -3.14 8.75 -15.09
N LYS A 49 -2.77 10.04 -14.94
CA LYS A 49 -2.31 10.59 -13.65
C LYS A 49 -3.35 10.36 -12.55
N PHE A 50 -4.61 10.69 -12.83
CA PHE A 50 -5.69 10.54 -11.85
C PHE A 50 -5.95 9.06 -11.53
N ARG A 51 -5.92 8.17 -12.53
CA ARG A 51 -6.07 6.73 -12.33
C ARG A 51 -5.01 6.18 -11.36
N HIS A 52 -3.74 6.48 -11.62
CA HIS A 52 -2.65 6.02 -10.75
C HIS A 52 -2.68 6.64 -9.35
N PHE A 53 -3.07 7.91 -9.23
CA PHE A 53 -3.25 8.54 -7.92
C PHE A 53 -4.39 7.87 -7.14
N TYR A 54 -5.51 7.60 -7.79
CA TYR A 54 -6.65 6.92 -7.17
C TYR A 54 -6.29 5.49 -6.71
N GLU A 55 -5.60 4.72 -7.57
CA GLU A 55 -5.07 3.40 -7.21
C GLU A 55 -4.11 3.49 -6.02
N ALA A 56 -3.22 4.49 -6.01
CA ALA A 56 -2.27 4.71 -4.94
C ALA A 56 -2.95 5.01 -3.59
N GLU A 57 -4.01 5.83 -3.58
CA GLU A 57 -4.79 6.11 -2.38
C GLU A 57 -5.49 4.86 -1.82
N ASN A 58 -6.04 4.00 -2.69
CA ASN A 58 -6.62 2.73 -2.26
C ASN A 58 -5.55 1.82 -1.64
N TYR A 59 -4.40 1.67 -2.30
CA TYR A 59 -3.30 0.88 -1.75
C TYR A 59 -2.75 1.45 -0.45
N ARG A 60 -2.69 2.79 -0.32
CA ARG A 60 -2.29 3.46 0.92
C ARG A 60 -3.27 3.12 2.03
N GLN A 61 -4.57 3.19 1.78
CA GLN A 61 -5.59 2.88 2.77
C GLN A 61 -5.44 1.44 3.28
N GLU A 62 -5.34 0.46 2.38
CA GLU A 62 -5.10 -0.96 2.73
C GLU A 62 -3.82 -1.11 3.56
N ALA A 63 -2.73 -0.43 3.16
CA ALA A 63 -1.46 -0.49 3.89
C ALA A 63 -1.61 -0.01 5.34
N LEU A 64 -2.31 1.11 5.56
CA LEU A 64 -2.52 1.68 6.88
C LEU A 64 -3.47 0.84 7.73
N GLU A 65 -4.52 0.26 7.14
CA GLU A 65 -5.42 -0.66 7.84
C GLU A 65 -4.65 -1.87 8.37
N HIS A 66 -3.88 -2.54 7.51
CA HIS A 66 -3.05 -3.68 7.92
C HIS A 66 -1.97 -3.27 8.94
N ALA A 67 -1.33 -2.11 8.78
CA ALA A 67 -0.34 -1.63 9.74
C ALA A 67 -0.95 -1.38 11.13
N SER A 68 -2.19 -0.87 11.18
CA SER A 68 -2.90 -0.60 12.43
C SER A 68 -3.28 -1.86 13.23
N MET A 69 -3.34 -3.02 12.56
CA MET A 69 -3.62 -4.31 13.19
C MET A 69 -2.37 -4.98 13.78
N THR A 70 -1.19 -4.38 13.62
CA THR A 70 0.04 -4.93 14.18
C THR A 70 0.18 -4.62 15.67
N GLU A 71 0.82 -5.52 16.41
CA GLU A 71 0.93 -5.44 17.87
C GLU A 71 2.14 -4.59 18.32
N ASP A 72 2.53 -3.60 17.53
CA ASP A 72 3.74 -2.79 17.75
C ASP A 72 3.48 -1.38 18.32
N ARG A 73 2.25 -1.16 18.81
CA ARG A 73 1.75 0.13 19.34
C ARG A 73 1.70 1.24 18.28
N GLY A 74 1.52 0.87 17.01
CA GLY A 74 1.34 1.80 15.89
C GLY A 74 2.64 2.31 15.28
N ALA A 75 3.78 1.69 15.61
CA ALA A 75 5.07 2.10 15.07
C ALA A 75 5.12 1.89 13.55
N LEU A 76 4.70 0.73 13.05
CA LEU A 76 4.65 0.46 11.62
C LEU A 76 3.65 1.37 10.90
N LEU A 77 2.51 1.69 11.53
CA LEU A 77 1.51 2.59 10.95
C LEU A 77 2.13 3.98 10.67
N VAL A 78 2.81 4.55 11.65
CA VAL A 78 3.48 5.85 11.50
C VAL A 78 4.57 5.76 10.43
N GLN A 79 5.38 4.70 10.46
CA GLN A 79 6.45 4.51 9.47
C GLN A 79 5.91 4.45 8.04
N ILE A 80 4.91 3.61 7.77
CA ILE A 80 4.30 3.48 6.44
C ILE A 80 3.65 4.79 5.99
N HIS A 81 2.94 5.46 6.90
CA HIS A 81 2.35 6.77 6.60
C HIS A 81 3.42 7.77 6.13
N ASP A 82 4.50 7.91 6.90
CA ASP A 82 5.54 8.91 6.63
C ASP A 82 6.32 8.59 5.36
N GLU A 83 6.63 7.31 5.11
CA GLU A 83 7.29 6.88 3.88
C GLU A 83 6.44 7.16 2.63
N ILE A 84 5.11 6.99 2.71
CA ILE A 84 4.19 7.24 1.57
C ILE A 84 3.93 8.73 1.36
N GLU A 85 3.87 9.52 2.44
CA GLU A 85 3.36 10.89 2.39
C GLU A 85 4.19 11.81 1.48
N GLU A 86 5.50 11.62 1.41
CA GLU A 86 6.36 12.41 0.52
C GLU A 86 5.96 12.22 -0.96
N GLU A 87 5.80 10.98 -1.41
CA GLU A 87 5.42 10.68 -2.79
C GLU A 87 3.96 11.06 -3.08
N ARG A 88 3.07 10.92 -2.09
CA ARG A 88 1.68 11.35 -2.20
C ARG A 88 1.60 12.87 -2.44
N GLN A 89 2.36 13.66 -1.70
CA GLN A 89 2.38 15.12 -1.88
C GLN A 89 2.97 15.54 -3.23
N LYS A 90 4.01 14.86 -3.71
CA LYS A 90 4.56 15.07 -5.07
C LYS A 90 3.50 14.77 -6.13
N ALA A 91 2.83 13.64 -6.04
CA ALA A 91 1.78 13.24 -6.98
C ALA A 91 0.58 14.20 -6.97
N LEU A 92 0.20 14.71 -5.80
CA LEU A 92 -0.90 15.67 -5.66
C LEU A 92 -0.61 17.00 -6.37
N LYS A 93 0.63 17.51 -6.30
CA LYS A 93 1.05 18.73 -7.03
C LYS A 93 0.93 18.55 -8.54
N LEU A 94 1.39 17.41 -9.05
CA LEU A 94 1.31 17.07 -10.48
C LEU A 94 -0.14 16.98 -11.00
N LEU A 95 -1.11 16.64 -10.15
CA LEU A 95 -2.53 16.68 -10.50
C LEU A 95 -3.11 18.10 -10.51
N LYS A 96 -2.59 18.98 -9.65
CA LYS A 96 -2.97 20.41 -9.62
C LYS A 96 -2.33 21.23 -10.74
N GLY A 97 -1.33 20.68 -11.42
CA GLY A 97 -0.52 21.40 -12.41
C GLY A 97 0.54 22.29 -11.77
N GLU A 98 0.90 22.01 -10.51
CA GLU A 98 1.99 22.62 -9.75
C GLU A 98 3.27 21.78 -9.86
#